data_AF-A0A7W1E8L9-F1
#
_entry.id   AF-A0A7W1E8L9-F1
#
_cell.length_a   1.000
_cell.length_b   1.000
_cell.length_c   1.000
_cell.angle_alpha   90.00
_cell.angle_beta   90.00
_cell.angle_gamma   90.00
#
_symmetry.space_group_name_H-M   'P 1'
#
loop_
_entity.id
_entity.type
_entity.pdbx_description
1 polymer ?
#
loop_
_entity_poly.entity_id
_entity_poly.type
_entity_poly.pdbx_seq_one_letter_code
_entity_poly.pdbx_strand_id
1 'polypeptide(L)'
;MDSRTAAHTLNKIADVLEAVGAQKFKSRAYRKAAKSILSLDSDDLAPLLSSGKLGRTPNVGPATLGVVRDLVETGESAYLRELSEGMPEGLTALVEAIQFARESQPQRLFIHAVISAAQLVEAVRRHPDVKRAEIAGEIRRRLETIGSIEIAAECGGDPREVAQSLGGMAGVQTAETTADGTATLTFVDGERIVVHCATSDDFALVLFRATGNQQHASEVIFEAEAKGLRVEGNQLVGKNGGRIAVPDEATLY
;
A
#
# COMPACT_ATOMS: atom_id res chain seq x y z
N MET A 1 -5.32 21.20 -4.81
CA MET A 1 -5.13 20.50 -3.50
C MET A 1 -5.90 19.20 -3.59
N ASP A 2 -5.24 18.04 -3.44
CA ASP A 2 -5.89 16.73 -3.62
C ASP A 2 -6.62 16.24 -2.34
N SER A 3 -7.49 15.24 -2.52
CA SER A 3 -8.23 14.57 -1.44
C SER A 3 -7.31 13.96 -0.38
N ARG A 4 -6.15 13.45 -0.77
CA ARG A 4 -5.22 12.72 0.11
C ARG A 4 -4.55 13.67 1.10
N THR A 5 -4.05 14.79 0.60
CA THR A 5 -3.40 15.87 1.36
C THR A 5 -4.39 16.57 2.29
N ALA A 6 -5.62 16.82 1.82
CA ALA A 6 -6.66 17.38 2.66
C ALA A 6 -7.07 16.42 3.80
N ALA A 7 -7.29 15.14 3.49
CA ALA A 7 -7.59 14.12 4.49
C ALA A 7 -6.45 13.95 5.51
N HIS A 8 -5.21 14.00 5.05
CA HIS A 8 -4.01 13.98 5.89
C HIS A 8 -4.01 15.11 6.91
N THR A 9 -4.21 16.35 6.45
CA THR A 9 -4.26 17.53 7.32
C THR A 9 -5.38 17.44 8.37
N LEU A 10 -6.56 16.94 7.98
CA LEU A 10 -7.68 16.73 8.90
C LEU A 10 -7.36 15.67 9.96
N ASN A 11 -6.64 14.60 9.61
CA ASN A 11 -6.14 13.62 10.59
C ASN A 11 -5.13 14.25 11.55
N LYS A 12 -4.23 15.12 11.06
CA LYS A 12 -3.29 15.85 11.93
C LYS A 12 -4.00 16.71 12.96
N ILE A 13 -5.01 17.47 12.53
CA ILE A 13 -5.85 18.26 13.45
C ILE A 13 -6.50 17.35 14.52
N ALA A 14 -6.99 16.18 14.13
CA ALA A 14 -7.59 15.25 15.08
C ALA A 14 -6.58 14.72 16.12
N ASP A 15 -5.35 14.41 15.70
CA ASP A 15 -4.29 13.95 16.60
C ASP A 15 -3.87 15.05 17.60
N VAL A 16 -3.68 16.29 17.13
CA VAL A 16 -3.36 17.44 18.00
C VAL A 16 -4.48 17.69 19.00
N LEU A 17 -5.75 17.66 18.56
CA LEU A 17 -6.91 17.82 19.45
C LEU A 17 -7.02 16.71 20.52
N GLU A 18 -6.60 15.49 20.19
CA GLU A 18 -6.55 14.37 21.14
C GLU A 18 -5.40 14.54 22.13
N ALA A 19 -4.23 14.96 21.67
CA ALA A 19 -3.04 15.18 22.50
C ALA A 19 -3.25 16.27 23.54
N VAL A 20 -3.89 17.39 23.15
CA VAL A 20 -4.24 18.50 24.05
C VAL A 20 -5.39 18.11 25.01
N GLY A 21 -5.97 16.91 24.87
CA GLY A 21 -7.02 16.38 25.74
C GLY A 21 -8.37 17.09 25.64
N ALA A 22 -8.47 18.11 24.78
CA ALA A 22 -9.50 19.12 24.92
C ALA A 22 -10.84 18.72 24.32
N GLN A 23 -10.93 18.00 23.19
CA GLN A 23 -12.22 17.91 22.47
C GLN A 23 -12.39 16.60 21.69
N LYS A 24 -12.55 15.46 22.39
CA LYS A 24 -12.78 14.11 21.81
C LYS A 24 -13.88 14.06 20.74
N PHE A 25 -14.91 14.91 20.86
CA PHE A 25 -15.97 15.02 19.86
C PHE A 25 -15.48 15.67 18.57
N LYS A 26 -14.67 16.73 18.66
CA LYS A 26 -14.11 17.40 17.49
C LYS A 26 -13.05 16.53 16.81
N SER A 27 -12.18 15.86 17.56
CA SER A 27 -11.19 14.95 16.95
C SER A 27 -11.88 13.85 16.14
N ARG A 28 -12.92 13.22 16.70
CA ARG A 28 -13.74 12.22 15.99
C ARG A 28 -14.43 12.78 14.76
N ALA A 29 -14.93 14.02 14.81
CA ALA A 29 -15.54 14.69 13.66
C ALA A 29 -14.51 14.89 12.54
N TYR A 30 -13.30 15.37 12.87
CA TYR A 30 -12.21 15.52 11.90
C TYR A 30 -11.74 14.19 11.31
N ARG A 31 -11.62 13.11 12.10
CA ARG A 31 -11.32 11.76 11.58
C ARG A 31 -12.40 11.25 10.61
N LYS A 32 -13.68 11.48 10.91
CA LYS A 32 -14.78 11.11 10.02
C LYS A 32 -14.75 11.92 8.73
N ALA A 33 -14.52 13.22 8.83
CA ALA A 33 -14.38 14.10 7.69
C ALA A 33 -13.20 13.69 6.79
N ALA A 34 -12.04 13.37 7.37
CA ALA A 34 -10.88 12.89 6.65
C ALA A 34 -11.21 11.65 5.80
N LYS A 35 -11.90 10.66 6.38
CA LYS A 35 -12.37 9.47 5.64
C LYS A 35 -13.29 9.84 4.48
N SER A 36 -14.26 10.71 4.71
CA SER A 36 -15.21 11.14 3.67
C SER A 36 -14.55 11.95 2.55
N ILE A 37 -13.56 12.80 2.87
CA ILE A 37 -12.79 13.56 1.87
C ILE A 37 -11.87 12.62 1.06
N LEU A 38 -11.20 11.68 1.73
CA LEU A 38 -10.35 10.69 1.06
C LEU A 38 -11.13 9.84 0.07
N SER A 39 -12.36 9.42 0.43
CA SER A 39 -13.23 8.61 -0.45
C SER A 39 -13.71 9.33 -1.71
N LEU A 40 -13.52 10.65 -1.82
CA LEU A 40 -13.81 11.38 -3.05
C LEU A 40 -12.79 11.07 -4.16
N ASP A 41 -11.60 10.57 -3.78
CA ASP A 41 -10.49 10.21 -4.68
C ASP A 41 -10.24 11.23 -5.80
N SER A 42 -10.20 12.52 -5.41
CA SER A 42 -10.07 13.63 -6.33
C SER A 42 -8.67 14.23 -6.24
N ASP A 43 -8.04 14.45 -7.39
CA ASP A 43 -6.73 15.10 -7.45
C ASP A 43 -6.82 16.64 -7.32
N ASP A 44 -8.02 17.22 -7.42
CA ASP A 44 -8.24 18.64 -7.14
C ASP A 44 -9.61 18.93 -6.52
N LEU A 45 -9.59 19.40 -5.27
CA LEU A 45 -10.78 19.76 -4.50
C LEU A 45 -11.34 21.15 -4.84
N ALA A 46 -10.59 22.02 -5.53
CA ALA A 46 -11.03 23.39 -5.80
C ALA A 46 -12.39 23.47 -6.51
N PRO A 47 -12.67 22.69 -7.58
CA PRO A 47 -13.97 22.71 -8.25
C PRO A 47 -15.12 22.26 -7.34
N LEU A 48 -14.87 21.27 -6.48
CA LEU A 48 -15.86 20.72 -5.54
C LEU A 48 -16.19 21.70 -4.41
N LEU A 49 -15.20 22.49 -4.00
CA LEU A 49 -15.35 23.57 -3.03
C LEU A 49 -16.16 24.71 -3.62
N SER A 50 -15.80 25.20 -4.82
CA SER A 50 -16.51 26.29 -5.51
C SER A 50 -17.95 25.93 -5.85
N SER A 51 -18.21 24.69 -6.25
CA SER A 51 -19.57 24.23 -6.56
C SER A 51 -20.42 23.95 -5.32
N GLY A 52 -19.86 24.09 -4.11
CA GLY A 52 -20.53 23.75 -2.84
C GLY A 52 -20.82 22.26 -2.65
N LYS A 53 -20.30 21.38 -3.53
CA LYS A 53 -20.51 19.93 -3.45
C LYS A 53 -19.84 19.35 -2.21
N LEU A 54 -18.66 19.88 -1.85
CA LEU A 54 -17.90 19.43 -0.69
C LEU A 54 -18.70 19.55 0.62
N GLY A 55 -19.51 20.61 0.76
CA GLY A 55 -20.34 20.83 1.96
C GLY A 55 -21.58 19.93 2.04
N ARG A 56 -21.89 19.18 0.99
CA ARG A 56 -22.95 18.17 0.97
C ARG A 56 -22.42 16.77 1.29
N THR A 57 -21.09 16.61 1.34
CA THR A 57 -20.45 15.35 1.67
C THR A 57 -20.74 14.98 3.13
N PRO A 58 -21.09 13.72 3.44
CA PRO A 58 -21.31 13.27 4.80
C PRO A 58 -20.12 13.62 5.72
N ASN A 59 -20.41 14.01 6.96
CA ASN A 59 -19.43 14.41 7.97
C ASN A 59 -18.57 15.65 7.65
N VAL A 60 -18.80 16.34 6.53
CA VAL A 60 -18.11 17.58 6.17
C VAL A 60 -18.95 18.78 6.64
N GLY A 61 -18.62 19.30 7.82
CA GLY A 61 -19.27 20.48 8.39
C GLY A 61 -18.54 21.80 8.06
N PRO A 62 -19.07 22.95 8.52
CA PRO A 62 -18.48 24.27 8.30
C PRO A 62 -17.01 24.39 8.74
N ALA A 63 -16.64 23.77 9.87
CA ALA A 63 -15.26 23.77 10.36
C ALA A 63 -14.31 23.03 9.40
N THR A 64 -14.71 21.83 8.95
CA THR A 64 -13.96 21.07 7.94
C THR A 64 -13.85 21.86 6.63
N LEU A 65 -14.94 22.50 6.19
CA LEU A 65 -14.93 23.33 4.98
C LEU A 65 -13.98 24.52 5.10
N GLY A 66 -13.87 25.13 6.28
CA GLY A 66 -12.87 26.16 6.56
C GLY A 66 -11.45 25.64 6.34
N VAL A 67 -11.12 24.51 6.96
CA VAL A 67 -9.79 23.89 6.81
C VAL A 67 -9.48 23.55 5.35
N VAL A 68 -10.42 22.91 4.63
CA VAL A 68 -10.19 22.55 3.21
C VAL A 68 -10.06 23.79 2.34
N ARG A 69 -10.79 24.88 2.65
CA ARG A 69 -10.66 26.15 1.95
C ARG A 69 -9.27 26.74 2.16
N ASP A 70 -8.79 26.83 3.39
CA ASP A 70 -7.44 27.33 3.69
C ASP A 70 -6.39 26.56 2.88
N LEU A 71 -6.52 25.24 2.83
CA LEU A 71 -5.61 24.35 2.10
C LEU A 71 -5.67 24.56 0.59
N VAL A 72 -6.85 24.78 0.01
CA VAL A 72 -7.01 25.05 -1.42
C VAL A 72 -6.45 26.43 -1.78
N GLU A 73 -6.67 27.44 -0.93
CA GLU A 73 -6.32 28.84 -1.21
C GLU A 73 -4.85 29.17 -0.89
N THR A 74 -4.31 28.61 0.18
CA THR A 74 -2.99 28.98 0.73
C THR A 74 -1.99 27.82 0.77
N GLY A 75 -2.45 26.58 0.60
CA GLY A 75 -1.64 25.39 0.79
C GLY A 75 -1.46 24.95 2.25
N GLU A 76 -1.88 25.76 3.22
CA GLU A 76 -1.73 25.51 4.65
C GLU A 76 -3.07 25.62 5.40
N SER A 77 -3.15 25.02 6.60
CA SER A 77 -4.30 25.20 7.48
C SER A 77 -3.97 26.16 8.62
N ALA A 78 -4.66 27.30 8.66
CA ALA A 78 -4.50 28.26 9.76
C ALA A 78 -4.89 27.64 11.11
N TYR A 79 -5.96 26.83 11.10
CA TYR A 79 -6.44 26.14 12.30
C TYR A 79 -5.44 25.12 12.86
N LEU A 80 -4.79 24.32 11.99
CA LEU A 80 -3.75 23.39 12.45
C LEU A 80 -2.56 24.13 13.05
N ARG A 81 -2.15 25.25 12.45
CA ARG A 81 -1.05 26.08 12.95
C ARG A 81 -1.36 26.62 14.35
N GLU A 82 -2.53 27.23 14.52
CA GLU A 82 -2.99 27.76 15.82
C GLU A 82 -3.03 26.66 16.90
N LEU A 83 -3.55 25.48 16.57
CA LEU A 83 -3.58 24.35 17.50
C LEU A 83 -2.17 23.87 17.88
N SER A 84 -1.22 23.93 16.95
CA SER A 84 0.16 23.47 17.17
C SER A 84 0.99 24.47 17.97
N GLU A 85 0.78 25.78 17.78
CA GLU A 85 1.45 26.85 18.53
C GLU A 85 1.13 26.81 20.04
N GLY A 86 -0.06 26.35 20.41
CA GLY A 86 -0.47 26.20 21.82
C GLY A 86 0.10 24.95 22.52
N MET A 87 0.85 24.10 21.81
CA MET A 87 1.30 22.81 22.31
C MET A 87 2.76 22.88 22.83
N PRO A 88 3.08 22.29 24.00
CA PRO A 88 4.46 22.19 24.45
C PRO A 88 5.30 21.40 23.43
N GLU A 89 6.54 21.83 23.19
CA GLU A 89 7.45 21.24 22.19
C GLU A 89 7.56 19.70 22.31
N GLY A 90 7.65 19.17 23.52
CA GLY A 90 7.70 17.73 23.76
C GLY A 90 6.42 16.98 23.35
N LEU A 91 5.25 17.62 23.45
CA LEU A 91 3.99 17.01 23.02
C LEU A 91 3.84 17.08 21.49
N THR A 92 4.31 18.15 20.86
CA THR A 92 4.43 18.25 19.39
C THR A 92 5.27 17.12 18.83
N ALA A 93 6.48 16.94 19.37
CA ALA A 93 7.39 15.87 18.94
C ALA A 93 6.77 14.47 19.10
N LEU A 94 5.98 14.24 20.16
CA LEU A 94 5.28 12.97 20.37
C LEU A 94 4.16 12.73 19.34
N VAL A 95 3.35 13.75 19.03
CA VAL A 95 2.30 13.64 18.01
C VAL A 95 2.91 13.36 16.64
N GLU A 96 3.97 14.08 16.28
CA GLU A 96 4.72 13.85 15.04
C GLU A 96 5.34 12.47 14.99
N ALA A 97 5.95 11.99 16.08
CA ALA A 97 6.51 10.64 16.16
C ALA A 97 5.44 9.55 16.00
N ILE A 98 4.24 9.74 16.57
CA ILE A 98 3.11 8.81 16.41
C ILE A 98 2.59 8.83 14.98
N GLN A 99 2.48 10.00 14.34
CA GLN A 99 2.10 10.12 12.93
C GLN A 99 3.11 9.43 12.03
N PHE A 100 4.39 9.74 12.23
CA PHE A 100 5.49 9.08 11.55
C PHE A 100 5.43 7.57 11.73
N ALA A 101 5.18 7.06 12.95
CA ALA A 101 5.07 5.62 13.20
C ALA A 101 3.84 4.98 12.53
N ARG A 102 2.74 5.73 12.34
CA ARG A 102 1.53 5.25 11.63
C ARG A 102 1.69 5.27 10.12
N GLU A 103 2.43 6.25 9.60
CA GLU A 103 2.69 6.44 8.17
C GLU A 103 3.88 5.62 7.67
N SER A 104 4.86 5.38 8.55
CA SER A 104 6.00 4.54 8.24
C SER A 104 5.55 3.08 8.19
N GLN A 105 5.84 2.43 7.07
CA GLN A 105 5.77 0.97 7.04
C GLN A 105 6.77 0.40 8.05
N PRO A 106 6.36 -0.57 8.89
CA PRO A 106 7.26 -1.18 9.86
C PRO A 106 8.45 -1.80 9.13
N GLN A 107 9.65 -1.28 9.40
CA GLN A 107 10.90 -1.81 8.87
C GLN A 107 11.47 -2.86 9.82
N ARG A 108 11.95 -3.97 9.29
CA ARG A 108 12.59 -5.07 10.05
C ARG A 108 14.00 -5.29 9.53
N LEU A 109 14.93 -5.61 10.43
CA LEU A 109 16.26 -6.04 10.01
C LEU A 109 16.15 -7.37 9.24
N PHE A 110 16.98 -7.53 8.21
CA PHE A 110 17.02 -8.72 7.35
C PHE A 110 16.96 -10.04 8.13
N ILE A 111 17.73 -10.18 9.22
CA ILE A 111 17.80 -11.42 9.98
C ILE A 111 16.46 -11.80 10.63
N HIS A 112 15.70 -10.82 11.12
CA HIS A 112 14.38 -11.07 11.69
C HIS A 112 13.37 -11.39 10.59
N ALA A 113 13.41 -10.63 9.49
CA ALA A 113 12.51 -10.82 8.37
C ALA A 113 12.69 -12.19 7.70
N VAL A 114 13.92 -12.69 7.56
CA VAL A 114 14.20 -14.01 6.98
C VAL A 114 13.63 -15.15 7.85
N ILE A 115 13.71 -15.03 9.17
CA ILE A 115 13.16 -16.04 10.08
C ILE A 115 11.65 -16.12 9.92
N SER A 116 10.96 -14.98 9.94
CA SER A 116 9.52 -14.91 9.67
C SER A 116 9.18 -15.44 8.27
N ALA A 117 9.89 -14.97 7.24
CA ALA A 117 9.64 -15.35 5.86
C ALA A 117 9.78 -16.85 5.63
N ALA A 118 10.72 -17.52 6.29
CA ALA A 118 10.89 -18.97 6.22
C ALA A 118 9.66 -19.73 6.75
N GLN A 119 9.02 -19.24 7.82
CA GLN A 119 7.79 -19.84 8.35
C GLN A 119 6.59 -19.56 7.44
N LEU A 120 6.51 -18.33 6.93
CA LEU A 120 5.39 -17.84 6.14
C LEU A 120 5.35 -18.45 4.73
N VAL A 121 6.50 -18.57 4.06
CA VAL A 121 6.57 -19.26 2.75
C VAL A 121 6.14 -20.72 2.89
N GLU A 122 6.48 -21.36 4.01
CA GLU A 122 6.06 -22.73 4.27
C GLU A 122 4.56 -22.83 4.59
N ALA A 123 3.98 -21.82 5.24
CA ALA A 123 2.52 -21.75 5.40
C ALA A 123 1.81 -21.62 4.03
N VAL A 124 2.32 -20.78 3.13
CA VAL A 124 1.80 -20.64 1.76
C VAL A 124 1.92 -21.95 0.97
N ARG A 125 3.05 -22.66 1.09
CA ARG A 125 3.25 -23.97 0.43
C ARG A 125 2.30 -25.07 0.88
N ARG A 126 1.71 -24.96 2.08
CA ARG A 126 0.73 -25.95 2.57
C ARG A 126 -0.66 -25.75 1.98
N HIS A 127 -0.92 -24.65 1.28
CA HIS A 127 -2.19 -24.43 0.60
C HIS A 127 -2.38 -25.49 -0.51
N PRO A 128 -3.55 -26.15 -0.61
CA PRO A 128 -3.77 -27.28 -1.52
C PRO A 128 -3.55 -26.92 -3.00
N ASP A 129 -3.87 -25.70 -3.39
CA ASP A 129 -3.70 -25.21 -4.76
C ASP A 129 -2.37 -24.47 -4.99
N VAL A 130 -1.38 -24.60 -4.11
CA VAL A 130 -0.03 -24.05 -4.32
C VAL A 130 0.95 -25.19 -4.65
N LYS A 131 1.55 -25.13 -5.84
CA LYS A 131 2.55 -26.10 -6.32
C LYS A 131 3.94 -25.82 -5.76
N ARG A 132 4.32 -24.54 -5.72
CA ARG A 132 5.56 -24.04 -5.10
C ARG A 132 5.38 -22.60 -4.67
N ALA A 133 6.19 -22.16 -3.71
CA ALA A 133 6.31 -20.75 -3.35
C ALA A 133 7.76 -20.40 -3.03
N GLU A 134 8.17 -19.20 -3.41
CA GLU A 134 9.53 -18.68 -3.26
C GLU A 134 9.50 -17.29 -2.63
N ILE A 135 10.46 -17.01 -1.74
CA ILE A 135 10.64 -15.69 -1.17
C ILE A 135 11.17 -14.75 -2.27
N ALA A 136 10.55 -13.60 -2.40
CA ALA A 136 10.87 -12.56 -3.38
C ALA A 136 11.29 -11.25 -2.68
N GLY A 137 11.12 -10.13 -3.37
CA GLY A 137 11.31 -8.79 -2.84
C GLY A 137 12.66 -8.50 -2.22
N GLU A 138 12.62 -7.65 -1.20
CA GLU A 138 13.77 -7.10 -0.49
C GLU A 138 14.62 -8.20 0.16
N ILE A 139 13.99 -9.27 0.64
CA ILE A 139 14.70 -10.42 1.22
C ILE A 139 15.50 -11.15 0.16
N ARG A 140 14.92 -11.43 -1.01
CA ARG A 140 15.65 -12.09 -2.11
C ARG A 140 16.81 -11.23 -2.63
N ARG A 141 16.68 -9.90 -2.56
CA ARG A 141 17.74 -8.92 -2.87
C ARG A 141 18.73 -8.67 -1.72
N ARG A 142 18.51 -9.27 -0.54
CA ARG A 142 19.34 -9.12 0.68
C ARG A 142 19.51 -7.67 1.14
N LEU A 143 18.44 -6.87 1.09
CA LEU A 143 18.47 -5.53 1.68
C LEU A 143 18.60 -5.63 3.21
N GLU A 144 19.24 -4.64 3.83
CA GLU A 144 19.50 -4.61 5.27
C GLU A 144 18.21 -4.42 6.09
N THR A 145 17.28 -3.63 5.55
CA THR A 145 15.96 -3.33 6.12
C THR A 145 14.85 -3.75 5.18
N ILE A 146 13.82 -4.40 5.73
CA ILE A 146 12.72 -5.01 5.01
C ILE A 146 11.41 -4.36 5.48
N GLY A 147 10.66 -3.77 4.56
CA GLY A 147 9.33 -3.20 4.80
C GLY A 147 8.18 -4.19 4.62
N SER A 148 8.34 -5.17 3.72
CA SER A 148 7.37 -6.26 3.50
C SER A 148 8.05 -7.58 3.15
N ILE A 149 7.43 -8.68 3.58
CA ILE A 149 7.80 -10.02 3.12
C ILE A 149 7.06 -10.29 1.82
N GLU A 150 7.78 -10.43 0.72
CA GLU A 150 7.23 -10.74 -0.60
C GLU A 150 7.39 -12.24 -0.89
N ILE A 151 6.34 -12.89 -1.37
CA ILE A 151 6.34 -14.31 -1.75
C ILE A 151 5.69 -14.44 -3.13
N ALA A 152 6.32 -15.15 -4.06
CA ALA A 152 5.68 -15.59 -5.30
C ALA A 152 5.18 -17.03 -5.13
N ALA A 153 3.93 -17.31 -5.50
CA ALA A 153 3.31 -18.63 -5.38
C ALA A 153 2.81 -19.12 -6.74
N GLU A 154 3.26 -20.31 -7.15
CA GLU A 154 2.74 -20.99 -8.33
C GLU A 154 1.46 -21.74 -7.95
N CYS A 155 0.35 -21.37 -8.57
CA CYS A 155 -0.96 -21.94 -8.29
C CYS A 155 -1.29 -23.09 -9.26
N GLY A 156 -1.92 -24.13 -8.72
CA GLY A 156 -2.59 -25.18 -9.49
C GLY A 156 -4.01 -24.81 -9.92
N GLY A 157 -4.67 -23.93 -9.16
CA GLY A 157 -5.98 -23.34 -9.47
C GLY A 157 -5.90 -21.89 -9.93
N ASP A 158 -7.03 -21.18 -9.90
CA ASP A 158 -7.09 -19.75 -10.22
C ASP A 158 -6.27 -18.94 -9.19
N PRO A 159 -5.21 -18.22 -9.61
CA PRO A 159 -4.40 -17.40 -8.72
C PRO A 159 -5.20 -16.43 -7.85
N ARG A 160 -6.31 -15.88 -8.37
CA ARG A 160 -7.14 -14.94 -7.63
C ARG A 160 -7.90 -15.61 -6.50
N GLU A 161 -8.42 -16.82 -6.72
CA GLU A 161 -9.12 -17.60 -5.69
C GLU A 161 -8.14 -18.03 -4.59
N VAL A 162 -6.93 -18.47 -4.97
CA VAL A 162 -5.86 -18.78 -4.03
C VAL A 162 -5.46 -17.54 -3.23
N ALA A 163 -5.28 -16.39 -3.87
CA ALA A 163 -4.95 -15.14 -3.18
C ALA A 163 -6.03 -14.73 -2.15
N GLN A 164 -7.32 -14.90 -2.49
CA GLN A 164 -8.42 -14.62 -1.58
C GLN A 164 -8.46 -15.58 -0.39
N SER A 165 -8.22 -16.87 -0.62
CA SER A 165 -8.28 -17.90 0.44
C SER A 165 -7.19 -17.70 1.51
N LEU A 166 -6.03 -17.14 1.13
CA LEU A 166 -4.94 -16.81 2.06
C LEU A 166 -5.35 -15.81 3.15
N GLY A 167 -6.40 -15.01 2.92
CA GLY A 167 -6.96 -14.13 3.95
C GLY A 167 -7.48 -14.87 5.19
N GLY A 168 -7.76 -16.18 5.10
CA GLY A 168 -8.16 -17.03 6.21
C GLY A 168 -7.00 -17.63 7.01
N MET A 169 -5.75 -17.30 6.70
CA MET A 169 -4.59 -17.79 7.44
C MET A 169 -4.62 -17.35 8.91
N ALA A 170 -4.16 -18.23 9.81
CA ALA A 170 -4.08 -17.93 11.23
C ALA A 170 -3.19 -16.71 11.49
N GLY A 171 -3.71 -15.75 12.27
CA GLY A 171 -2.98 -14.53 12.64
C GLY A 171 -3.18 -13.35 11.70
N VAL A 172 -3.85 -13.53 10.55
CA VAL A 172 -4.19 -12.43 9.64
C VAL A 172 -5.29 -11.55 10.28
N GLN A 173 -5.02 -10.24 10.36
CA GLN A 173 -5.97 -9.23 10.84
C GLN A 173 -6.75 -8.59 9.70
N THR A 174 -6.06 -8.26 8.60
CA THR A 174 -6.67 -7.70 7.39
C THR A 174 -6.08 -8.36 6.16
N ALA A 175 -6.92 -8.60 5.15
CA ALA A 175 -6.50 -9.12 3.87
C ALA A 175 -7.13 -8.29 2.75
N GLU A 176 -6.34 -7.97 1.74
CA GLU A 176 -6.77 -7.30 0.52
C GLU A 176 -6.27 -8.12 -0.67
N THR A 177 -7.14 -8.35 -1.65
CA THR A 177 -6.77 -9.08 -2.87
C THR A 177 -7.08 -8.24 -4.10
N THR A 178 -6.09 -8.10 -4.96
CA THR A 178 -6.20 -7.38 -6.23
C THR A 178 -6.65 -8.30 -7.37
N ALA A 179 -7.00 -7.72 -8.51
CA ALA A 179 -7.54 -8.46 -9.65
C ALA A 179 -6.50 -9.38 -10.34
N ASP A 180 -5.21 -9.08 -10.19
CA ASP A 180 -4.08 -9.81 -10.76
C ASP A 180 -3.61 -10.98 -9.88
N GLY A 181 -4.30 -11.29 -8.79
CA GLY A 181 -3.95 -12.41 -7.91
C GLY A 181 -2.92 -12.06 -6.84
N THR A 182 -2.73 -10.78 -6.51
CA THR A 182 -1.87 -10.39 -5.39
C THR A 182 -2.69 -10.27 -4.10
N ALA A 183 -2.26 -10.98 -3.05
CA ALA A 183 -2.82 -10.88 -1.71
C ALA A 183 -1.89 -10.08 -0.80
N THR A 184 -2.39 -9.01 -0.21
CA THR A 184 -1.73 -8.28 0.88
C THR A 184 -2.36 -8.72 2.20
N LEU A 185 -1.54 -9.27 3.09
CA LEU A 185 -1.95 -9.74 4.40
C LEU A 185 -1.23 -8.92 5.49
N THR A 186 -2.00 -8.38 6.43
CA THR A 186 -1.45 -7.74 7.64
C THR A 186 -1.82 -8.60 8.83
N PHE A 187 -0.82 -9.01 9.60
CA PHE A 187 -0.97 -9.86 10.78
C PHE A 187 -1.24 -9.02 12.03
N VAL A 188 -1.72 -9.68 13.08
CA VAL A 188 -2.03 -9.06 14.38
C VAL A 188 -0.83 -8.37 15.05
N ASP A 189 0.39 -8.79 14.73
CA ASP A 189 1.65 -8.17 15.21
C ASP A 189 2.14 -7.04 14.31
N GLY A 190 1.39 -6.70 13.27
CA GLY A 190 1.73 -5.70 12.25
C GLY A 190 2.66 -6.21 11.15
N GLU A 191 3.04 -7.49 11.13
CA GLU A 191 3.80 -8.06 10.00
C GLU A 191 2.96 -7.99 8.73
N ARG A 192 3.58 -7.53 7.64
CA ARG A 192 2.95 -7.41 6.33
C ARG A 192 3.59 -8.39 5.36
N ILE A 193 2.76 -9.18 4.73
CA ILE A 193 3.15 -10.12 3.68
C ILE A 193 2.40 -9.76 2.41
N VAL A 194 3.09 -9.84 1.28
CA VAL A 194 2.50 -9.74 -0.04
C VAL A 194 2.76 -11.06 -0.75
N VAL A 195 1.70 -11.74 -1.16
CA VAL A 195 1.76 -13.01 -1.88
C VAL A 195 1.26 -12.78 -3.31
N HIS A 196 2.15 -12.98 -4.28
CA HIS A 196 1.86 -12.89 -5.70
C HIS A 196 1.52 -14.29 -6.22
N CYS A 197 0.24 -14.58 -6.34
CA CYS A 197 -0.23 -15.84 -6.89
C CYS A 197 -0.15 -15.78 -8.43
N ALA A 198 0.40 -16.82 -9.05
CA ALA A 198 0.62 -16.87 -10.49
C ALA A 198 0.26 -18.25 -11.06
N THR A 199 -0.11 -18.28 -12.34
CA THR A 199 -0.19 -19.55 -13.07
C THR A 199 1.21 -20.14 -13.29
N SER A 200 1.32 -21.43 -13.59
CA SER A 200 2.60 -22.06 -13.92
C SER A 200 3.35 -21.35 -15.05
N ASP A 201 2.64 -20.86 -16.06
CA ASP A 201 3.26 -20.20 -17.20
C ASP A 201 3.67 -18.74 -16.94
N ASP A 202 3.11 -18.11 -15.89
CA ASP A 202 3.40 -16.72 -15.51
C ASP A 202 4.41 -16.63 -14.35
N PHE A 203 4.64 -17.74 -13.63
CA PHE A 203 5.36 -17.75 -12.37
C PHE A 203 6.76 -17.11 -12.45
N ALA A 204 7.54 -17.41 -13.50
CA ALA A 204 8.88 -16.86 -13.64
C ALA A 204 8.88 -15.33 -13.75
N LEU A 205 7.96 -14.76 -14.53
CA LEU A 205 7.84 -13.31 -14.70
C LEU A 205 7.26 -12.63 -13.44
N VAL A 206 6.34 -13.30 -12.74
CA VAL A 206 5.83 -12.83 -11.45
C VAL A 206 6.94 -12.84 -10.39
N LEU A 207 7.72 -13.92 -10.28
CA LEU A 207 8.84 -14.01 -9.36
C LEU A 207 9.87 -12.90 -9.64
N PHE A 208 10.22 -12.68 -10.90
CA PHE A 208 11.11 -11.59 -11.31
C PHE A 208 10.59 -10.22 -10.87
N ARG A 209 9.32 -9.91 -11.16
CA ARG A 209 8.70 -8.61 -10.82
C ARG A 209 8.55 -8.42 -9.32
N ALA A 210 8.08 -9.44 -8.60
CA ALA A 210 8.00 -9.44 -7.15
C ALA A 210 9.40 -9.31 -6.51
N THR A 211 10.43 -9.85 -7.16
CA THR A 211 11.83 -9.67 -6.73
C THR A 211 12.31 -8.26 -6.92
N GLY A 212 11.93 -7.57 -7.99
CA GLY A 212 12.26 -6.17 -8.22
C GLY A 212 13.76 -5.85 -8.21
N ASN A 213 14.18 -4.62 -7.91
CA ASN A 213 13.34 -3.45 -7.62
C ASN A 213 12.54 -3.00 -8.88
N GLN A 214 11.57 -2.10 -8.71
CA GLN A 214 10.70 -1.66 -9.80
C GLN A 214 11.48 -1.04 -10.97
N GLN A 215 12.56 -0.31 -10.68
CA GLN A 215 13.41 0.29 -11.69
C GLN A 215 14.10 -0.79 -12.56
N HIS A 216 14.77 -1.75 -11.93
CA HIS A 216 15.40 -2.88 -12.62
C HIS A 216 14.38 -3.67 -13.47
N ALA A 217 13.22 -3.98 -12.88
CA ALA A 217 12.15 -4.66 -13.61
C ALA A 217 11.68 -3.86 -14.85
N SER A 218 11.58 -2.54 -14.72
CA SER A 218 11.17 -1.66 -15.82
C SER A 218 12.23 -1.58 -16.92
N GLU A 219 13.51 -1.54 -16.56
CA GLU A 219 14.63 -1.52 -17.51
C GLU A 219 14.70 -2.82 -18.32
N VAL A 220 14.55 -3.98 -17.69
CA VAL A 220 14.51 -5.28 -18.41
C VAL A 220 13.31 -5.37 -19.35
N ILE A 221 12.13 -4.91 -18.90
CA ILE A 221 10.93 -4.88 -19.75
C ILE A 221 11.13 -3.94 -20.93
N PHE A 222 11.70 -2.75 -20.69
CA PHE A 222 12.00 -1.78 -21.74
C PHE A 222 12.96 -2.37 -22.79
N GLU A 223 14.00 -3.09 -22.39
CA GLU A 223 14.92 -3.77 -23.29
C GLU A 223 14.24 -4.89 -24.10
N ALA A 224 13.31 -5.63 -23.47
CA ALA A 224 12.50 -6.62 -24.18
C ALA A 224 11.62 -5.96 -25.25
N GLU A 225 11.00 -4.82 -24.93
CA GLU A 225 10.19 -4.02 -25.85
C GLU A 225 11.01 -3.43 -27.01
N ALA A 226 12.22 -2.94 -26.73
CA ALA A 226 13.15 -2.46 -27.75
C ALA A 226 13.55 -3.57 -28.74
N LYS A 227 13.56 -4.84 -28.29
CA LYS A 227 13.78 -6.02 -29.15
C LYS A 227 12.51 -6.45 -29.91
N GLY A 228 11.39 -5.75 -29.73
CA GLY A 228 10.09 -5.99 -30.37
C GLY A 228 9.26 -7.07 -29.69
N LEU A 229 9.55 -7.41 -28.44
CA LEU A 229 8.67 -8.19 -27.59
C LEU A 229 7.65 -7.25 -26.92
N ARG A 230 6.61 -7.79 -26.30
CA ARG A 230 5.65 -7.02 -25.50
C ARG A 230 5.37 -7.76 -24.21
N VAL A 231 5.14 -7.04 -23.12
CA VAL A 231 4.73 -7.64 -21.85
C VAL A 231 3.29 -7.25 -21.55
N GLU A 232 2.38 -8.21 -21.61
CA GLU A 232 0.95 -8.01 -21.37
C GLU A 232 0.56 -8.70 -20.05
N GLY A 233 0.26 -7.91 -19.02
CA GLY A 233 0.09 -8.46 -17.67
C GLY A 233 1.35 -9.19 -17.23
N ASN A 234 1.24 -10.48 -16.90
CA ASN A 234 2.36 -11.35 -16.52
C ASN A 234 2.81 -12.28 -17.65
N GLN A 235 2.56 -11.91 -18.91
CA GLN A 235 2.91 -12.70 -20.08
C GLN A 235 3.87 -11.97 -21.01
N LEU A 236 4.84 -12.70 -21.56
CA LEU A 236 5.71 -12.22 -22.63
C LEU A 236 5.13 -12.61 -23.98
N VAL A 237 4.99 -11.64 -24.88
CA VAL A 237 4.38 -11.79 -26.20
C VAL A 237 5.41 -11.46 -27.27
N GLY A 238 5.57 -12.35 -28.23
CA GLY A 238 6.49 -12.16 -29.36
C GLY A 238 5.96 -11.21 -30.43
N LYS A 239 6.83 -10.89 -31.39
CA LYS A 239 6.54 -10.04 -32.55
C LYS A 239 5.29 -10.46 -33.35
N ASN A 240 5.03 -11.76 -33.38
CA ASN A 240 3.92 -12.35 -34.13
C ASN A 240 2.60 -12.39 -33.34
N GLY A 241 2.58 -11.82 -32.13
CA GLY A 241 1.42 -11.87 -31.21
C GLY A 241 1.29 -13.19 -30.44
N GLY A 242 2.17 -14.17 -30.69
CA GLY A 242 2.20 -15.43 -29.95
C GLY A 242 2.86 -15.29 -28.59
N ARG A 243 2.32 -15.98 -27.58
CA ARG A 243 2.92 -16.07 -26.25
C ARG A 243 4.29 -16.75 -26.31
N ILE A 244 5.27 -16.19 -25.61
CA ILE A 244 6.59 -16.79 -25.39
C ILE A 244 6.57 -17.44 -24.01
N ALA A 245 6.95 -18.73 -23.97
CA ALA A 245 7.08 -19.45 -22.72
C ALA A 245 8.32 -18.96 -21.96
N VAL A 246 8.13 -18.67 -20.67
CA VAL A 246 9.20 -18.27 -19.75
C VAL A 246 9.22 -19.29 -18.61
N PRO A 247 9.87 -20.46 -18.80
CA PRO A 247 9.84 -21.54 -17.81
C PRO A 247 10.62 -21.20 -16.54
N ASP A 248 11.63 -20.33 -16.65
CA ASP A 248 12.46 -19.87 -15.56
C ASP A 248 12.87 -18.41 -15.75
N GLU A 249 13.37 -17.81 -14.67
CA GLU A 249 13.81 -16.41 -14.67
C GLU A 249 15.06 -16.19 -15.54
N ALA A 250 15.89 -17.23 -15.74
CA ALA A 250 17.06 -17.12 -16.62
C ALA A 250 16.66 -16.88 -18.08
N THR A 251 15.50 -17.39 -18.50
CA THR A 251 14.94 -17.16 -19.84
C THR A 251 14.57 -15.69 -20.09
N LEU A 252 14.38 -14.88 -19.04
CA LEU A 252 14.09 -13.45 -19.17
C LEU A 252 15.30 -12.59 -19.54
N TYR A 253 16.52 -13.03 -19.22
CA TYR A 253 17.77 -12.31 -19.44
C TYR A 253 18.43 -12.71 -20.77
#